data_AF-A0A661NT12-F1
#
_entry.id   AF-A0A661NT12-F1
#
_cell.length_a   1.000
_cell.length_b   1.000
_cell.length_c   1.000
_cell.angle_alpha   90.00
_cell.angle_beta   90.00
_cell.angle_gamma   90.00
#
_symmetry.space_group_name_H-M   'P 1'
#
loop_
_entity.id
_entity.type
_entity.pdbx_description
1 polymer ?
#
loop_
_entity_poly.entity_id
_entity_poly.type
_entity_poly.pdbx_seq_one_letter_code
_entity_poly.pdbx_strand_id
1 'polypeptide(L)'
;MTGQQSSRAGWLWMSGLTAVAAVSSLASGSSCSAMGVEGDGGGGDPNSGGATSTSSDTGGAGGTHPPFTETTPTDQCPRPDTPWLPLAVDDPAFLGDSTDNASDDYSSYCGGGAEAGRPDVVYPVEVQNRGTLTITAAPAAPPTVVYVESECGVRTTFGLPPDQLPCLEAAGDQIQLGVVRNQQLFVIVEGVAWSGDFDVTLELTEPICGDGVINPASDIELAEQCDFGTSGGGGAGGAGGGAASNGCDASCRFETPVLNEDQCPGPNIDQLVGDPFSGHTVGFSDNHQAPCAPSNGPDRVYSLALQENDQLHLSVEADFDVVLSIMTDCDESKPAHCQDSPGVSTDESLQFTAPESGTYYIVVDGYDAASWGTFDLTATIQ
;
A
#
# COMPACT_ATOMS: atom_id res chain seq x y z
N MET A 1 -5.99 -36.82 -71.93
CA MET A 1 -5.24 -35.58 -72.21
C MET A 1 -5.49 -34.67 -71.02
N THR A 2 -4.89 -34.87 -69.83
CA THR A 2 -3.52 -35.27 -69.45
C THR A 2 -2.42 -34.35 -69.98
N GLY A 3 -1.75 -33.68 -69.03
CA GLY A 3 -0.48 -32.97 -69.19
C GLY A 3 -0.45 -31.62 -68.43
N GLN A 4 0.68 -31.16 -67.88
CA GLN A 4 1.92 -31.84 -67.46
C GLN A 4 2.80 -30.87 -66.65
N GLN A 5 3.27 -31.28 -65.45
CA GLN A 5 4.47 -30.72 -64.73
C GLN A 5 4.44 -29.20 -64.40
N SER A 6 5.32 -28.61 -63.57
CA SER A 6 6.58 -29.10 -62.97
C SER A 6 6.81 -28.57 -61.55
N SER A 7 7.63 -29.29 -60.80
CA SER A 7 8.10 -29.02 -59.44
C SER A 7 9.10 -27.86 -59.33
N ARG A 8 9.11 -27.17 -58.18
CA ARG A 8 10.35 -26.73 -57.51
C ARG A 8 10.27 -26.92 -56.00
N ALA A 9 11.24 -27.63 -55.44
CA ALA A 9 11.49 -27.68 -54.01
C ALA A 9 12.42 -26.54 -53.60
N GLY A 10 12.16 -25.92 -52.44
CA GLY A 10 13.05 -24.96 -51.80
C GLY A 10 13.33 -25.43 -50.38
N TRP A 11 14.61 -25.55 -50.02
CA TRP A 11 15.03 -25.96 -48.69
C TRP A 11 14.95 -24.77 -47.73
N LEU A 12 14.49 -24.99 -46.49
CA LEU A 12 14.82 -24.11 -45.36
C LEU A 12 15.42 -24.93 -44.21
N TRP A 13 16.34 -24.29 -43.49
CA TRP A 13 17.26 -24.94 -42.57
C TRP A 13 16.69 -25.09 -41.16
N MET A 14 16.99 -26.22 -40.52
CA MET A 14 17.02 -26.29 -39.06
C MET A 14 18.37 -25.77 -38.55
N SER A 15 18.33 -24.75 -37.70
CA SER A 15 19.45 -24.30 -36.88
C SER A 15 18.94 -24.09 -35.46
N GLY A 16 19.33 -24.95 -34.53
CA GLY A 16 19.00 -24.76 -33.11
C GLY A 16 19.98 -23.80 -32.43
N LEU A 17 19.52 -23.09 -31.41
CA LEU A 17 20.38 -22.43 -30.43
C LEU A 17 20.08 -22.94 -29.02
N THR A 18 21.00 -23.79 -28.56
CA THR A 18 21.64 -23.82 -27.23
C THR A 18 20.97 -23.08 -26.07
N ALA A 19 20.59 -23.84 -25.03
CA ALA A 19 20.30 -23.29 -23.71
C ALA A 19 21.56 -22.67 -23.07
N VAL A 20 21.42 -21.50 -22.44
CA VAL A 20 22.48 -20.88 -21.63
C VAL A 20 22.33 -21.34 -20.19
N ALA A 21 23.41 -21.88 -19.62
CA ALA A 21 23.44 -22.29 -18.22
C ALA A 21 23.59 -21.07 -17.29
N ALA A 22 22.82 -21.04 -16.20
CA ALA A 22 22.99 -20.05 -15.14
C ALA A 22 24.36 -20.21 -14.47
N VAL A 23 25.09 -19.12 -14.32
CA VAL A 23 26.40 -19.09 -13.65
C VAL A 23 26.21 -18.76 -12.18
N SER A 24 26.64 -19.69 -11.32
CA SER A 24 26.67 -19.53 -9.86
C SER A 24 27.95 -18.84 -9.38
N SER A 25 27.85 -17.64 -8.80
CA SER A 25 28.88 -16.97 -7.98
C SER A 25 28.32 -15.61 -7.47
N LEU A 26 28.68 -15.03 -6.31
CA LEU A 26 29.48 -15.46 -5.16
C LEU A 26 28.72 -15.09 -3.87
N ALA A 27 28.85 -15.92 -2.82
CA ALA A 27 28.63 -15.43 -1.46
C ALA A 27 29.94 -14.79 -0.94
N SER A 28 29.89 -13.53 -0.53
CA SER A 28 30.97 -12.86 0.22
C SER A 28 30.46 -12.50 1.61
N GLY A 29 30.71 -13.37 2.59
CA GLY A 29 30.40 -13.08 3.99
C GLY A 29 31.28 -11.97 4.55
N SER A 30 30.68 -11.07 5.32
CA SER A 30 31.41 -10.08 6.14
C SER A 30 31.25 -10.44 7.61
N SER A 31 32.30 -10.99 8.20
CA SER A 31 32.37 -11.28 9.63
C SER A 31 32.59 -9.99 10.43
N CYS A 32 31.62 -9.58 11.24
CA CYS A 32 31.86 -8.58 12.28
C CYS A 32 32.59 -9.24 13.46
N SER A 33 33.87 -8.89 13.62
CA SER A 33 34.72 -9.39 14.70
C SER A 33 34.29 -8.81 16.05
N ALA A 34 34.11 -9.68 17.04
CA ALA A 34 34.02 -9.26 18.43
C ALA A 34 35.33 -8.58 18.89
N MET A 35 35.21 -7.41 19.53
CA MET A 35 36.25 -6.85 20.38
C MET A 35 35.76 -6.84 21.82
N GLY A 36 36.31 -7.73 22.64
CA GLY A 36 36.10 -7.67 24.08
C GLY A 36 36.94 -6.57 24.72
N VAL A 37 36.39 -5.93 25.76
CA VAL A 37 37.16 -5.12 26.70
C VAL A 37 36.72 -5.51 28.11
N GLU A 38 37.62 -6.11 28.87
CA GLU A 38 37.45 -6.35 30.30
C GLU A 38 37.56 -5.02 31.07
N GLY A 39 36.76 -4.84 32.11
CA GLY A 39 36.70 -3.57 32.86
C GLY A 39 36.02 -3.67 34.21
N ASP A 40 36.61 -4.40 35.15
CA ASP A 40 36.20 -4.39 36.57
C ASP A 40 36.30 -2.99 37.19
N GLY A 41 35.29 -2.59 37.96
CA GLY A 41 35.29 -1.29 38.65
C GLY A 41 34.01 -1.00 39.44
N GLY A 42 33.78 -1.71 40.56
CA GLY A 42 32.60 -1.50 41.40
C GLY A 42 32.69 -0.30 42.35
N GLY A 43 31.54 0.17 42.85
CA GLY A 43 31.49 1.06 44.02
C GLY A 43 30.21 1.88 44.23
N GLY A 44 29.36 1.43 45.16
CA GLY A 44 28.68 2.33 46.12
C GLY A 44 27.30 2.91 45.79
N ASP A 45 26.27 2.18 46.22
CA ASP A 45 25.17 2.61 47.13
C ASP A 45 24.29 3.87 46.87
N PRO A 46 23.05 3.88 47.42
CA PRO A 46 21.92 4.51 46.74
C PRO A 46 21.58 5.91 47.23
N ASN A 47 20.78 6.64 46.43
CA ASN A 47 19.94 7.70 46.98
C ASN A 47 18.55 7.72 46.31
N SER A 48 17.52 7.79 47.16
CA SER A 48 16.11 7.85 46.77
C SER A 48 15.69 9.28 46.43
N GLY A 49 14.82 9.42 45.42
CA GLY A 49 14.24 10.70 45.04
C GLY A 49 13.00 10.48 44.17
N GLY A 50 11.84 10.30 44.79
CA GLY A 50 10.59 10.11 44.07
C GLY A 50 10.11 11.41 43.40
N ALA A 51 9.63 11.29 42.16
CA ALA A 51 8.91 12.34 41.46
C ALA A 51 7.57 11.77 40.97
N THR A 52 6.48 12.12 41.66
CA THR A 52 5.12 11.83 41.20
C THR A 52 4.75 12.81 40.09
N SER A 53 4.75 12.35 38.84
CA SER A 53 4.16 13.07 37.70
C SER A 53 2.66 12.76 37.61
N THR A 54 1.83 13.75 37.91
CA THR A 54 0.41 13.71 37.58
C THR A 54 0.22 14.14 36.12
N SER A 55 -0.04 13.19 35.22
CA SER A 55 -0.61 13.49 33.91
C SER A 55 -2.05 14.00 34.06
N SER A 56 -2.49 14.80 33.10
CA SER A 56 -3.81 15.43 33.10
C SER A 56 -4.58 15.05 31.84
N ASP A 57 -5.55 14.14 31.98
CA ASP A 57 -6.40 13.72 30.87
C ASP A 57 -7.25 14.87 30.33
N THR A 58 -7.21 15.02 29.00
CA THR A 58 -8.23 15.75 28.22
C THR A 58 -9.00 14.73 27.40
N GLY A 59 -10.21 14.38 27.85
CA GLY A 59 -10.95 13.23 27.32
C GLY A 59 -11.44 13.38 25.88
N GLY A 60 -11.11 12.39 25.05
CA GLY A 60 -11.91 11.94 23.92
C GLY A 60 -12.83 10.80 24.35
N ALA A 61 -13.99 10.65 23.70
CA ALA A 61 -14.99 9.63 24.06
C ALA A 61 -14.69 8.26 23.42
N GLY A 62 -13.55 7.66 23.76
CA GLY A 62 -13.27 6.24 23.50
C GLY A 62 -13.78 5.35 24.63
N GLY A 63 -14.08 4.08 24.34
CA GLY A 63 -14.50 3.11 25.35
C GLY A 63 -13.41 2.85 26.39
N THR A 64 -13.52 3.43 27.59
CA THR A 64 -12.49 3.31 28.62
C THR A 64 -12.45 1.90 29.22
N HIS A 65 -11.43 1.12 28.85
CA HIS A 65 -11.06 -0.09 29.57
C HIS A 65 -10.57 0.30 30.99
N PRO A 66 -10.96 -0.40 32.07
CA PRO A 66 -10.54 -0.03 33.42
C PRO A 66 -9.05 -0.37 33.64
N PRO A 67 -8.28 0.50 34.33
CA PRO A 67 -6.86 0.26 34.59
C PRO A 67 -6.68 -0.96 35.51
N PHE A 68 -5.76 -1.86 35.13
CA PHE A 68 -5.50 -3.10 35.85
C PHE A 68 -4.81 -2.89 37.20
N THR A 69 -5.26 -3.61 38.23
CA THR A 69 -4.61 -3.64 39.55
C THR A 69 -4.67 -5.04 40.16
N GLU A 70 -3.97 -6.02 39.57
CA GLU A 70 -3.80 -7.34 40.22
C GLU A 70 -2.45 -8.00 39.88
N THR A 71 -1.84 -8.68 40.86
CA THR A 71 -0.39 -8.90 40.93
C THR A 71 0.10 -10.24 40.38
N THR A 72 -0.48 -10.72 39.28
CA THR A 72 0.08 -11.77 38.41
C THR A 72 -0.69 -11.75 37.09
N PRO A 73 -0.16 -11.12 36.03
CA PRO A 73 -0.68 -11.31 34.69
C PRO A 73 -0.55 -12.78 34.29
N THR A 74 -1.61 -13.32 33.69
CA THR A 74 -1.51 -14.48 32.79
C THR A 74 -1.78 -13.94 31.40
N ASP A 75 -0.78 -13.24 30.88
CA ASP A 75 -0.57 -12.86 29.47
C ASP A 75 -0.83 -14.03 28.52
N GLN A 76 -0.35 -15.22 28.89
CA GLN A 76 -0.59 -16.54 28.29
C GLN A 76 -1.80 -16.64 27.35
N CYS A 77 -1.51 -16.89 26.07
CA CYS A 77 -2.54 -16.91 25.03
C CYS A 77 -3.32 -18.24 24.94
N PRO A 78 -4.67 -18.21 24.83
CA PRO A 78 -5.53 -17.05 25.02
C PRO A 78 -5.72 -16.77 26.50
N ARG A 79 -5.60 -15.50 26.90
CA ARG A 79 -5.80 -15.05 28.28
C ARG A 79 -7.22 -15.41 28.73
N PRO A 80 -7.42 -16.37 29.67
CA PRO A 80 -8.72 -17.05 29.83
C PRO A 80 -9.90 -16.13 30.22
N ASP A 81 -9.59 -15.00 30.84
CA ASP A 81 -10.54 -14.04 31.38
C ASP A 81 -10.58 -12.70 30.61
N THR A 82 -9.79 -12.54 29.53
CA THR A 82 -9.86 -11.34 28.68
C THR A 82 -11.02 -11.46 27.69
N PRO A 83 -12.01 -10.55 27.70
CA PRO A 83 -13.05 -10.53 26.69
C PRO A 83 -12.47 -10.15 25.33
N TRP A 84 -13.03 -10.71 24.26
CA TRP A 84 -12.74 -10.25 22.89
C TRP A 84 -13.07 -8.76 22.75
N LEU A 85 -12.10 -7.99 22.25
CA LEU A 85 -12.28 -6.60 21.86
C LEU A 85 -13.03 -6.56 20.52
N PRO A 86 -14.31 -6.11 20.47
CA PRO A 86 -14.99 -5.94 19.20
C PRO A 86 -14.38 -4.76 18.45
N LEU A 87 -13.90 -5.00 17.23
CA LEU A 87 -13.43 -3.94 16.34
C LEU A 87 -14.40 -3.78 15.17
N ALA A 88 -14.97 -2.58 15.03
CA ALA A 88 -15.95 -2.24 14.01
C ALA A 88 -15.46 -1.10 13.12
N VAL A 89 -16.10 -0.95 11.95
CA VAL A 89 -15.76 0.10 11.00
C VAL A 89 -16.14 1.48 11.56
N ASP A 90 -15.27 2.47 11.35
CA ASP A 90 -15.35 3.83 11.88
C ASP A 90 -15.39 3.94 13.42
N ASP A 91 -15.09 2.85 14.14
CA ASP A 91 -15.02 2.78 15.61
C ASP A 91 -13.63 2.30 16.05
N PRO A 92 -12.59 3.17 15.95
CA PRO A 92 -11.21 2.79 16.21
C PRO A 92 -11.00 2.41 17.69
N ALA A 93 -10.36 1.26 17.91
CA ALA A 93 -10.03 0.79 19.25
C ALA A 93 -8.63 1.26 19.67
N PHE A 94 -8.50 1.61 20.95
CA PHE A 94 -7.26 2.12 21.53
C PHE A 94 -6.75 1.17 22.62
N LEU A 95 -5.51 0.72 22.45
CA LEU A 95 -4.79 -0.16 23.36
C LEU A 95 -3.70 0.66 24.07
N GLY A 96 -4.08 1.33 25.16
CA GLY A 96 -3.15 2.02 26.05
C GLY A 96 -2.94 1.19 27.32
N ASP A 97 -1.77 0.61 27.51
CA ASP A 97 -1.43 -0.29 28.62
C ASP A 97 0.10 -0.33 28.84
N SER A 98 0.59 -1.30 29.62
CA SER A 98 2.02 -1.48 29.85
C SER A 98 2.44 -2.95 29.81
N THR A 99 3.64 -3.21 29.28
CA THR A 99 4.31 -4.52 29.40
C THR A 99 4.98 -4.69 30.78
N ASP A 100 4.92 -3.70 31.67
CA ASP A 100 5.48 -3.77 33.02
C ASP A 100 4.87 -4.92 33.85
N ASN A 101 5.74 -5.84 34.30
CA ASN A 101 5.40 -7.04 35.08
C ASN A 101 4.63 -8.13 34.32
N ALA A 102 4.52 -8.02 32.99
CA ALA A 102 4.11 -9.15 32.16
C ALA A 102 5.22 -10.24 32.10
N SER A 103 4.84 -11.42 31.64
CA SER A 103 5.74 -12.51 31.28
C SER A 103 6.36 -12.27 29.90
N ASP A 104 7.50 -12.90 29.64
CA ASP A 104 7.94 -13.25 28.28
C ASP A 104 7.37 -14.64 28.00
N ASP A 105 6.24 -14.71 27.29
CA ASP A 105 5.72 -15.94 26.71
C ASP A 105 5.79 -15.95 25.16
N TYR A 106 6.10 -14.79 24.58
CA TYR A 106 6.37 -14.60 23.17
C TYR A 106 7.77 -14.08 22.89
N SER A 107 8.44 -14.69 21.91
CA SER A 107 9.60 -14.08 21.26
C SER A 107 9.21 -13.67 19.85
N SER A 108 9.17 -12.37 19.57
CA SER A 108 9.02 -11.83 18.23
C SER A 108 10.05 -12.39 17.24
N TYR A 109 9.70 -12.35 15.95
CA TYR A 109 10.67 -12.53 14.87
C TYR A 109 11.50 -11.25 14.64
N CYS A 110 10.85 -10.10 14.81
CA CYS A 110 11.37 -8.74 14.74
C CYS A 110 12.09 -8.31 16.03
N GLY A 111 12.68 -7.11 16.04
CA GLY A 111 13.33 -6.54 17.22
C GLY A 111 14.74 -7.07 17.51
N GLY A 112 15.45 -7.62 16.51
CA GLY A 112 16.88 -7.94 16.62
C GLY A 112 17.23 -9.33 17.18
N GLY A 113 16.25 -10.20 17.40
CA GLY A 113 16.45 -11.60 17.80
C GLY A 113 15.79 -11.96 19.14
N ALA A 114 15.56 -13.26 19.35
CA ALA A 114 14.89 -13.83 20.51
C ALA A 114 15.76 -13.78 21.79
N GLU A 115 16.01 -12.56 22.28
CA GLU A 115 16.60 -12.33 23.60
C GLU A 115 15.53 -12.55 24.67
N ALA A 116 15.61 -13.68 25.37
CA ALA A 116 14.69 -14.00 26.46
C ALA A 116 14.77 -12.97 27.61
N GLY A 117 13.62 -12.60 28.14
CA GLY A 117 13.42 -11.52 29.11
C GLY A 117 12.71 -10.30 28.54
N ARG A 118 11.91 -10.43 27.47
CA ARG A 118 11.09 -9.35 26.90
C ARG A 118 9.61 -9.56 27.22
N PRO A 119 9.05 -8.80 28.17
CA PRO A 119 7.65 -8.93 28.50
C PRO A 119 6.74 -8.52 27.35
N ASP A 120 5.67 -9.28 27.17
CA ASP A 120 4.70 -9.09 26.11
C ASP A 120 3.25 -9.09 26.65
N VAL A 121 2.33 -8.50 25.89
CA VAL A 121 0.90 -8.53 26.20
C VAL A 121 0.08 -8.80 24.95
N VAL A 122 -0.96 -9.62 25.11
CA VAL A 122 -1.81 -10.09 24.00
C VAL A 122 -3.24 -9.59 24.14
N TYR A 123 -3.73 -8.96 23.07
CA TYR A 123 -5.13 -8.51 22.95
C TYR A 123 -5.90 -9.38 21.95
N PRO A 124 -6.93 -10.14 22.40
CA PRO A 124 -7.83 -10.87 21.51
C PRO A 124 -8.82 -9.89 20.86
N VAL A 125 -8.77 -9.76 19.53
CA VAL A 125 -9.60 -8.85 18.74
C VAL A 125 -10.60 -9.65 17.90
N GLU A 126 -11.90 -9.35 18.02
CA GLU A 126 -12.95 -9.92 17.17
C GLU A 126 -13.43 -8.87 16.18
N VAL A 127 -13.07 -9.08 14.92
CA VAL A 127 -13.39 -8.19 13.80
C VAL A 127 -14.88 -8.30 13.46
N GLN A 128 -15.66 -7.24 13.69
CA GLN A 128 -17.13 -7.24 13.54
C GLN A 128 -17.61 -7.08 12.09
N ASN A 129 -16.76 -6.52 11.23
CA ASN A 129 -16.99 -6.21 9.82
C ASN A 129 -15.80 -6.75 9.00
N ARG A 130 -15.98 -7.15 7.74
CA ARG A 130 -14.80 -7.26 6.86
C ARG A 130 -14.20 -5.85 6.66
N GLY A 131 -12.93 -5.73 6.31
CA GLY A 131 -12.26 -4.43 6.14
C GLY A 131 -10.74 -4.52 6.05
N THR A 132 -10.10 -3.36 5.93
CA THR A 132 -8.65 -3.23 6.06
C THR A 132 -8.34 -2.77 7.49
N LEU A 133 -7.62 -3.62 8.23
CA LEU A 133 -7.14 -3.32 9.57
C LEU A 133 -5.81 -2.57 9.48
N THR A 134 -5.79 -1.32 9.94
CA THR A 134 -4.58 -0.52 10.15
C THR A 134 -4.22 -0.53 11.64
N ILE A 135 -2.97 -0.86 11.95
CA ILE A 135 -2.41 -0.85 13.32
C ILE A 135 -1.27 0.15 13.36
N THR A 136 -1.35 1.12 14.28
CA THR A 136 -0.34 2.18 14.44
C THR A 136 0.16 2.24 15.87
N ALA A 137 1.48 2.27 16.07
CA ALA A 137 2.10 2.52 17.37
C ALA A 137 2.38 4.03 17.54
N ALA A 138 1.99 4.60 18.68
CA ALA A 138 2.15 6.03 18.92
C ALA A 138 3.62 6.43 19.04
N PRO A 139 4.01 7.63 18.55
CA PRO A 139 5.42 8.02 18.44
C PRO A 139 6.12 8.37 19.77
N ALA A 140 5.42 8.24 20.90
CA ALA A 140 5.93 8.55 22.24
C ALA A 140 6.16 7.31 23.11
N ALA A 141 5.77 6.12 22.65
CA ALA A 141 6.09 4.88 23.36
C ALA A 141 7.62 4.65 23.37
N PRO A 142 8.21 4.04 24.43
CA PRO A 142 9.45 3.30 24.27
C PRO A 142 9.33 2.35 23.07
N PRO A 143 10.44 1.98 22.40
CA PRO A 143 10.35 1.08 21.26
C PRO A 143 9.70 -0.23 21.69
N THR A 144 8.51 -0.49 21.15
CA THR A 144 7.72 -1.71 21.33
C THR A 144 7.56 -2.36 19.98
N VAL A 145 7.78 -3.67 19.93
CA VAL A 145 7.49 -4.48 18.75
C VAL A 145 6.00 -4.82 18.77
N VAL A 146 5.28 -4.46 17.70
CA VAL A 146 3.87 -4.82 17.52
C VAL A 146 3.75 -5.75 16.33
N TYR A 147 2.98 -6.82 16.47
CA TYR A 147 2.67 -7.77 15.39
C TYR A 147 1.32 -8.47 15.63
N VAL A 148 0.88 -9.25 14.65
CA VAL A 148 -0.43 -9.91 14.66
C VAL A 148 -0.29 -11.42 14.40
N GLU A 149 -1.02 -12.22 15.18
CA GLU A 149 -1.23 -13.64 14.96
C GLU A 149 -2.72 -13.95 14.71
N SER A 150 -3.01 -14.99 13.91
CA SER A 150 -4.36 -15.47 13.60
C SER A 150 -4.75 -16.68 14.44
N GLU A 151 -3.77 -17.31 15.10
CA GLU A 151 -3.94 -18.38 16.08
C GLU A 151 -2.96 -18.11 17.24
N CYS A 152 -3.45 -18.14 18.48
CA CYS A 152 -2.63 -17.92 19.69
C CYS A 152 -1.34 -18.76 19.70
N GLY A 153 -0.18 -18.09 19.70
CA GLY A 153 1.12 -18.72 19.93
C GLY A 153 1.60 -19.51 18.72
N VAL A 154 1.02 -19.23 17.54
CA VAL A 154 1.38 -19.85 16.27
C VAL A 154 2.00 -18.78 15.37
N ARG A 155 3.32 -18.88 15.20
CA ARG A 155 4.17 -17.94 14.44
C ARG A 155 3.96 -17.97 12.92
N THR A 156 2.74 -18.22 12.45
CA THR A 156 2.36 -18.19 11.04
C THR A 156 1.05 -17.44 10.90
N THR A 157 1.09 -16.26 10.29
CA THR A 157 -0.07 -15.40 10.11
C THR A 157 -0.37 -15.21 8.63
N PHE A 158 -1.66 -15.20 8.26
CA PHE A 158 -2.15 -14.88 6.92
C PHE A 158 -1.51 -15.66 5.75
N GLY A 159 -0.95 -16.85 6.03
CA GLY A 159 -0.26 -17.68 5.01
C GLY A 159 1.15 -17.21 4.65
N LEU A 160 1.67 -16.16 5.29
CA LEU A 160 3.04 -15.69 5.13
C LEU A 160 4.01 -16.55 5.97
N PRO A 161 5.25 -16.76 5.50
CA PRO A 161 6.29 -17.39 6.33
C PRO A 161 6.72 -16.42 7.46
N PRO A 162 7.27 -16.93 8.58
CA PRO A 162 7.55 -16.11 9.77
C PRO A 162 8.50 -14.93 9.51
N ASP A 163 9.34 -15.04 8.49
CA ASP A 163 10.32 -14.03 8.07
C ASP A 163 9.76 -12.91 7.18
N GLN A 164 8.46 -12.96 6.87
CA GLN A 164 7.75 -11.97 6.07
C GLN A 164 6.55 -11.36 6.80
N LEU A 165 6.41 -11.59 8.12
CA LEU A 165 5.33 -11.01 8.91
C LEU A 165 5.57 -9.50 9.13
N PRO A 166 4.58 -8.63 8.80
CA PRO A 166 4.71 -7.20 9.04
C PRO A 166 4.69 -6.92 10.53
N CYS A 167 5.51 -5.96 10.94
CA CYS A 167 5.74 -5.59 12.33
C CYS A 167 6.11 -4.12 12.45
N LEU A 168 5.83 -3.54 13.62
CA LEU A 168 6.25 -2.18 13.96
C LEU A 168 7.55 -2.26 14.75
N GLU A 169 8.59 -1.52 14.34
CA GLU A 169 9.84 -1.39 15.11
C GLU A 169 10.15 0.07 15.48
N ALA A 170 9.51 1.04 14.81
CA ALA A 170 9.67 2.47 15.04
C ALA A 170 8.35 3.21 15.26
N ALA A 171 8.49 4.35 15.94
CA ALA A 171 7.47 5.35 16.15
C ALA A 171 6.85 5.84 14.83
N GLY A 172 5.55 5.57 14.63
CA GLY A 172 4.82 5.98 13.42
C GLY A 172 4.81 4.96 12.27
N ASP A 173 5.44 3.79 12.42
CA ASP A 173 5.23 2.67 11.51
C ASP A 173 3.76 2.20 11.55
N GLN A 174 3.30 1.55 10.47
CA GLN A 174 1.96 0.96 10.38
C GLN A 174 1.98 -0.47 9.82
N ILE A 175 1.10 -1.32 10.34
CA ILE A 175 0.75 -2.63 9.75
C ILE A 175 -0.63 -2.47 9.10
N GLN A 176 -0.77 -2.93 7.86
CA GLN A 176 -2.06 -3.01 7.16
C GLN A 176 -2.34 -4.45 6.76
N LEU A 177 -3.55 -4.93 7.03
CA LEU A 177 -3.97 -6.32 6.85
C LEU A 177 -5.44 -6.39 6.40
N GLY A 178 -5.74 -7.20 5.39
CA GLY A 178 -7.13 -7.57 5.07
C GLY A 178 -7.73 -8.47 6.13
N VAL A 179 -8.94 -8.16 6.58
CA VAL A 179 -9.65 -8.91 7.61
C VAL A 179 -11.10 -9.19 7.23
N VAL A 180 -11.61 -10.35 7.62
CA VAL A 180 -12.99 -10.77 7.34
C VAL A 180 -13.89 -10.69 8.58
N ARG A 181 -15.20 -10.60 8.36
CA ARG A 181 -16.18 -10.54 9.44
C ARG A 181 -16.15 -11.80 10.33
N ASN A 182 -16.19 -11.57 11.63
CA ASN A 182 -16.01 -12.54 12.72
C ASN A 182 -14.62 -13.21 12.71
N GLN A 183 -13.61 -12.61 12.06
CA GLN A 183 -12.24 -13.06 12.20
C GLN A 183 -11.74 -12.75 13.60
N GLN A 184 -11.03 -13.70 14.18
CA GLN A 184 -10.38 -13.59 15.46
C GLN A 184 -8.88 -13.42 15.23
N LEU A 185 -8.31 -12.39 15.86
CA LEU A 185 -6.91 -12.02 15.76
C LEU A 185 -6.33 -11.80 17.16
N PHE A 186 -5.02 -11.90 17.26
CA PHE A 186 -4.25 -11.58 18.45
C PHE A 186 -3.27 -10.47 18.08
N VAL A 187 -3.41 -9.31 18.70
CA VAL A 187 -2.43 -8.23 18.59
C VAL A 187 -1.47 -8.39 19.77
N ILE A 188 -0.19 -8.57 19.49
CA ILE A 188 0.87 -8.75 20.48
C ILE A 188 1.73 -7.49 20.51
N VAL A 189 1.99 -6.99 21.72
CA VAL A 189 2.89 -5.87 21.97
C VAL A 189 4.01 -6.33 22.90
N GLU A 190 5.26 -6.31 22.41
CA GLU A 190 6.46 -6.78 23.10
C GLU A 190 7.41 -5.61 23.39
N GLY A 191 7.96 -5.53 24.60
CA GLY A 191 8.96 -4.52 24.96
C GLY A 191 10.37 -4.89 24.48
N VAL A 192 11.01 -4.08 23.62
CA VAL A 192 12.29 -4.48 22.97
C VAL A 192 13.54 -4.45 23.87
N ALA A 193 13.38 -4.21 25.18
CA ALA A 193 14.51 -4.06 26.10
C ALA A 193 14.29 -4.62 27.51
N TRP A 194 13.20 -4.24 28.19
CA TRP A 194 12.91 -4.66 29.58
C TRP A 194 11.43 -4.69 29.90
N SER A 195 10.69 -3.65 29.51
CA SER A 195 9.24 -3.46 29.53
C SER A 195 8.95 -1.96 29.27
N GLY A 196 7.68 -1.57 29.23
CA GLY A 196 7.23 -0.19 29.24
C GLY A 196 5.78 0.01 28.79
N ASP A 197 5.29 1.23 29.03
CA ASP A 197 3.97 1.71 28.60
C ASP A 197 3.92 1.82 27.06
N PHE A 198 2.75 1.65 26.47
CA PHE A 198 2.54 1.83 25.03
C PHE A 198 1.12 2.31 24.73
N ASP A 199 0.99 2.92 23.55
CA ASP A 199 -0.29 3.31 22.96
C ASP A 199 -0.34 2.75 21.53
N VAL A 200 -1.27 1.83 21.26
CA VAL A 200 -1.51 1.25 19.93
C VAL A 200 -2.95 1.53 19.49
N THR A 201 -3.12 2.09 18.29
CA THR A 201 -4.44 2.31 17.68
C THR A 201 -4.72 1.22 16.67
N LEU A 202 -5.92 0.63 16.75
CA LEU A 202 -6.50 -0.26 15.76
C LEU A 202 -7.63 0.47 15.04
N GLU A 203 -7.49 0.69 13.74
CA GLU A 203 -8.53 1.28 12.90
C GLU A 203 -8.96 0.27 11.84
N LEU A 204 -10.27 0.08 11.71
CA LEU A 204 -10.86 -0.79 10.69
C LEU A 204 -11.64 0.08 9.71
N THR A 205 -11.20 0.10 8.46
CA THR A 205 -11.91 0.78 7.37
C THR A 205 -12.75 -0.23 6.58
N GLU A 206 -13.91 0.18 6.06
CA GLU A 206 -14.74 -0.69 5.23
C GLU A 206 -13.97 -1.08 3.96
N PRO A 207 -13.96 -2.37 3.54
CA PRO A 207 -13.15 -2.80 2.43
C PRO A 207 -13.83 -2.27 1.17
N ILE A 208 -13.02 -1.58 0.41
CA ILE A 208 -13.44 -0.72 -0.67
C ILE A 208 -13.98 -1.58 -1.83
N CYS A 209 -13.32 -2.70 -2.09
CA CYS A 209 -13.86 -3.89 -2.72
C CYS A 209 -13.41 -5.13 -1.92
N GLY A 210 -14.12 -6.26 -2.12
CA GLY A 210 -13.51 -7.56 -1.83
C GLY A 210 -13.19 -7.86 -0.36
N ASP A 211 -11.96 -8.25 -0.07
CA ASP A 211 -11.42 -8.50 1.27
C ASP A 211 -10.46 -7.43 1.80
N GLY A 212 -10.25 -6.35 1.04
CA GLY A 212 -9.40 -5.22 1.42
C GLY A 212 -7.91 -5.43 1.14
N VAL A 213 -7.56 -6.43 0.31
CA VAL A 213 -6.20 -6.71 -0.16
C VAL A 213 -6.24 -7.11 -1.64
N ILE A 214 -5.45 -6.43 -2.47
CA ILE A 214 -5.21 -6.87 -3.86
C ILE A 214 -4.47 -8.21 -3.82
N ASN A 215 -5.24 -9.28 -3.99
CA ASN A 215 -4.78 -10.67 -3.94
C ASN A 215 -4.58 -11.21 -5.36
N PRO A 216 -3.35 -11.15 -5.94
CA PRO A 216 -3.04 -11.68 -7.27
C PRO A 216 -3.11 -13.21 -7.25
N ALA A 217 -4.31 -13.75 -7.40
CA ALA A 217 -4.57 -15.13 -7.01
C ALA A 217 -3.92 -16.16 -7.93
N SER A 218 -3.61 -17.30 -7.32
CA SER A 218 -3.34 -18.56 -8.04
C SER A 218 -4.61 -19.21 -8.61
N ASP A 219 -5.80 -18.65 -8.31
CA ASP A 219 -7.11 -19.04 -8.84
C ASP A 219 -7.85 -17.81 -9.42
N ILE A 220 -8.03 -17.79 -10.73
CA ILE A 220 -8.46 -16.60 -11.49
C ILE A 220 -9.90 -16.15 -11.17
N GLU A 221 -10.72 -17.03 -10.60
CA GLU A 221 -12.11 -16.77 -10.19
C GLU A 221 -12.20 -16.09 -8.81
N LEU A 222 -11.11 -16.04 -8.05
CA LEU A 222 -11.00 -15.38 -6.73
C LEU A 222 -9.95 -14.26 -6.71
N ALA A 223 -9.33 -13.93 -7.84
CA ALA A 223 -8.38 -12.82 -7.94
C ALA A 223 -9.12 -11.48 -7.84
N GLU A 224 -8.89 -10.77 -6.74
CA GLU A 224 -9.18 -9.34 -6.64
C GLU A 224 -8.11 -8.60 -7.44
N GLN A 225 -8.52 -7.75 -8.37
CA GLN A 225 -7.61 -6.99 -9.21
C GLN A 225 -7.41 -5.55 -8.69
N CYS A 226 -8.39 -5.01 -7.97
CA CYS A 226 -8.45 -3.62 -7.54
C CYS A 226 -9.14 -3.46 -6.19
N ASP A 227 -8.83 -2.37 -5.50
CA ASP A 227 -9.39 -1.98 -4.20
C ASP A 227 -9.38 -0.44 -4.04
N PHE A 228 -9.95 0.31 -5.00
CA PHE A 228 -9.61 1.74 -5.23
C PHE A 228 -10.62 2.86 -4.82
N GLY A 229 -11.85 2.54 -4.35
CA GLY A 229 -12.70 3.46 -3.55
C GLY A 229 -13.92 4.00 -4.31
N THR A 230 -15.15 4.06 -3.80
CA THR A 230 -15.71 3.78 -2.47
C THR A 230 -17.10 3.12 -2.64
N SER A 231 -17.81 2.82 -1.54
CA SER A 231 -19.12 2.14 -1.54
C SER A 231 -20.28 2.88 -2.26
N GLY A 232 -20.03 4.04 -2.87
CA GLY A 232 -20.99 4.79 -3.70
C GLY A 232 -20.94 4.52 -5.21
N GLY A 233 -19.91 3.85 -5.74
CA GLY A 233 -19.64 3.75 -7.19
C GLY A 233 -20.46 2.69 -7.97
N GLY A 234 -21.22 1.83 -7.30
CA GLY A 234 -21.88 0.64 -7.87
C GLY A 234 -23.02 0.91 -8.86
N GLY A 235 -22.71 1.50 -10.02
CA GLY A 235 -23.63 1.94 -11.06
C GLY A 235 -23.66 1.03 -12.30
N ALA A 236 -23.90 -0.27 -12.13
CA ALA A 236 -24.04 -1.21 -13.24
C ALA A 236 -25.23 -0.85 -14.16
N GLY A 237 -24.96 -0.07 -15.22
CA GLY A 237 -25.87 0.21 -16.33
C GLY A 237 -26.49 1.61 -16.34
N GLY A 238 -25.82 2.55 -17.02
CA GLY A 238 -26.39 3.88 -17.30
C GLY A 238 -25.62 4.60 -18.40
N ALA A 239 -26.06 4.46 -19.66
CA ALA A 239 -25.50 5.24 -20.76
C ALA A 239 -25.88 6.73 -20.60
N GLY A 240 -24.93 7.51 -20.06
CA GLY A 240 -25.02 8.96 -19.89
C GLY A 240 -25.26 9.41 -18.45
N GLY A 241 -24.19 9.79 -17.74
CA GLY A 241 -24.30 10.65 -16.55
C GLY A 241 -23.36 10.37 -15.38
N GLY A 242 -22.06 10.64 -15.54
CA GLY A 242 -21.28 11.37 -14.52
C GLY A 242 -21.12 10.78 -13.10
N ALA A 243 -21.17 9.45 -12.92
CA ALA A 243 -20.50 8.82 -11.79
C ALA A 243 -19.07 8.48 -12.24
N ALA A 244 -18.05 8.91 -11.47
CA ALA A 244 -16.68 8.53 -11.74
C ALA A 244 -16.55 7.01 -11.55
N SER A 245 -16.16 6.30 -12.60
CA SER A 245 -15.62 4.95 -12.46
C SER A 245 -14.35 5.06 -11.63
N ASN A 246 -14.31 4.33 -10.53
CA ASN A 246 -13.13 4.18 -9.67
C ASN A 246 -12.17 3.09 -10.18
N GLY A 247 -12.40 2.58 -11.39
CA GLY A 247 -11.63 1.48 -11.96
C GLY A 247 -11.90 0.12 -11.34
N CYS A 248 -12.86 -0.04 -10.43
CA CYS A 248 -13.14 -1.32 -9.79
C CYS A 248 -14.62 -1.73 -9.81
N ASP A 249 -14.90 -2.83 -10.52
CA ASP A 249 -16.27 -3.30 -10.75
C ASP A 249 -16.88 -3.93 -9.48
N ALA A 250 -18.19 -4.19 -9.51
CA ALA A 250 -18.91 -4.79 -8.38
C ALA A 250 -18.47 -6.24 -8.04
N SER A 251 -17.51 -6.81 -8.78
CA SER A 251 -16.89 -8.13 -8.59
C SER A 251 -15.38 -8.00 -8.27
N CYS A 252 -14.88 -6.79 -7.99
CA CYS A 252 -13.49 -6.48 -7.65
C CYS A 252 -12.49 -6.83 -8.75
N ARG A 253 -12.94 -6.68 -10.00
CA ARG A 253 -12.14 -6.73 -11.22
C ARG A 253 -11.96 -5.31 -11.73
N PHE A 254 -10.89 -5.04 -12.48
CA PHE A 254 -10.78 -3.73 -13.11
C PHE A 254 -12.01 -3.47 -13.97
N GLU A 255 -12.67 -2.33 -13.81
CA GLU A 255 -13.76 -1.96 -14.72
C GLU A 255 -13.19 -1.92 -16.13
N THR A 256 -13.72 -2.73 -17.04
CA THR A 256 -13.41 -2.57 -18.46
C THR A 256 -13.89 -1.18 -18.85
N PRO A 257 -13.03 -0.25 -19.32
CA PRO A 257 -13.42 1.13 -19.54
C PRO A 257 -14.69 1.22 -20.37
N VAL A 258 -15.77 1.72 -19.75
CA VAL A 258 -17.13 1.67 -20.35
C VAL A 258 -17.25 2.60 -21.57
N LEU A 259 -16.30 3.52 -21.67
CA LEU A 259 -16.01 4.38 -22.80
C LEU A 259 -14.53 4.24 -23.13
N ASN A 260 -14.18 4.58 -24.36
CA ASN A 260 -12.81 4.70 -24.83
C ASN A 260 -12.12 5.95 -24.27
N GLU A 261 -12.00 6.07 -22.94
CA GLU A 261 -11.26 7.14 -22.24
C GLU A 261 -9.74 6.95 -22.35
N ASP A 262 -9.35 5.71 -22.67
CA ASP A 262 -8.09 5.24 -23.27
C ASP A 262 -7.86 5.82 -24.69
N GLN A 263 -8.81 6.60 -25.21
CA GLN A 263 -8.72 7.22 -26.53
C GLN A 263 -9.18 8.66 -26.49
N CYS A 264 -8.54 9.43 -27.35
CA CYS A 264 -8.99 10.73 -27.79
C CYS A 264 -10.51 10.83 -28.09
N PRO A 265 -11.22 11.84 -27.55
CA PRO A 265 -10.71 13.02 -26.82
C PRO A 265 -10.57 12.85 -25.29
N GLY A 266 -10.91 11.70 -24.72
CA GLY A 266 -11.05 11.53 -23.27
C GLY A 266 -12.17 12.37 -22.63
N PRO A 267 -12.47 12.19 -21.33
CA PRO A 267 -13.37 13.06 -20.58
C PRO A 267 -12.84 14.51 -20.51
N ASN A 268 -13.76 15.48 -20.58
CA ASN A 268 -13.44 16.90 -20.41
C ASN A 268 -13.35 17.27 -18.92
N ILE A 269 -12.27 17.96 -18.54
CA ILE A 269 -11.97 18.31 -17.14
C ILE A 269 -12.08 19.81 -16.83
N ASP A 270 -12.73 20.62 -17.69
CA ASP A 270 -12.84 22.09 -17.52
C ASP A 270 -13.47 22.48 -16.17
N GLN A 271 -14.28 21.60 -15.57
CA GLN A 271 -14.94 21.82 -14.26
C GLN A 271 -14.08 21.42 -13.05
N LEU A 272 -12.93 20.76 -13.27
CA LEU A 272 -12.02 20.28 -12.22
C LEU A 272 -10.76 21.14 -12.09
N VAL A 273 -10.59 22.15 -12.97
CA VAL A 273 -9.45 23.07 -12.90
C VAL A 273 -9.45 23.83 -11.57
N GLY A 274 -8.37 23.69 -10.81
CA GLY A 274 -8.18 24.29 -9.48
C GLY A 274 -8.32 23.31 -8.32
N ASP A 275 -8.96 22.16 -8.52
CA ASP A 275 -9.12 21.10 -7.52
C ASP A 275 -8.35 19.83 -7.95
N PRO A 276 -7.76 19.06 -7.02
CA PRO A 276 -7.22 17.74 -7.34
C PRO A 276 -8.36 16.76 -7.65
N PHE A 277 -8.15 15.84 -8.59
CA PHE A 277 -9.08 14.75 -8.86
C PHE A 277 -8.37 13.42 -9.12
N SER A 278 -8.95 12.35 -8.60
CA SER A 278 -8.39 11.00 -8.70
C SER A 278 -8.74 10.32 -10.02
N GLY A 279 -7.83 9.49 -10.50
CA GLY A 279 -7.96 8.66 -11.69
C GLY A 279 -7.12 7.38 -11.57
N HIS A 280 -7.14 6.59 -12.63
CA HIS A 280 -6.33 5.37 -12.75
C HIS A 280 -6.08 5.07 -14.24
N THR A 281 -4.97 4.38 -14.53
CA THR A 281 -4.66 3.81 -15.86
C THR A 281 -5.00 2.32 -15.95
N VAL A 282 -5.45 1.69 -14.86
CA VAL A 282 -5.55 0.24 -14.85
C VAL A 282 -6.69 -0.30 -15.71
N GLY A 283 -6.38 -1.27 -16.57
CA GLY A 283 -7.29 -1.83 -17.57
C GLY A 283 -7.33 -1.06 -18.90
N PHE A 284 -6.55 0.02 -19.02
CA PHE A 284 -6.37 0.80 -20.25
C PHE A 284 -5.25 0.17 -21.12
N SER A 285 -5.04 0.71 -22.31
CA SER A 285 -4.05 0.22 -23.28
C SER A 285 -2.86 1.20 -23.36
N ASP A 286 -1.77 0.76 -24.00
CA ASP A 286 -0.73 1.66 -24.51
C ASP A 286 -1.16 2.13 -25.91
N ASN A 287 -1.71 3.34 -25.99
CA ASN A 287 -2.25 3.96 -27.22
C ASN A 287 -1.48 5.24 -27.61
N HIS A 288 -0.90 5.95 -26.65
CA HIS A 288 -0.23 7.25 -26.82
C HIS A 288 1.24 7.19 -26.40
N GLN A 289 2.16 7.72 -27.22
CA GLN A 289 3.60 7.61 -26.98
C GLN A 289 4.28 8.94 -26.60
N ALA A 290 4.59 9.09 -25.32
CA ALA A 290 5.40 10.18 -24.80
C ALA A 290 6.87 10.07 -25.26
N PRO A 291 7.48 11.11 -25.89
CA PRO A 291 8.88 11.05 -26.35
C PRO A 291 9.93 10.88 -25.25
N CYS A 292 9.54 11.08 -23.99
CA CYS A 292 10.37 10.91 -22.80
C CYS A 292 10.32 9.48 -22.23
N ALA A 293 9.20 8.76 -22.38
CA ALA A 293 9.10 7.35 -22.04
C ALA A 293 9.28 6.46 -23.28
N PRO A 294 10.41 5.75 -23.44
CA PRO A 294 10.64 4.91 -24.61
C PRO A 294 9.93 3.55 -24.54
N SER A 295 9.38 3.17 -23.39
CA SER A 295 8.77 1.85 -23.13
C SER A 295 7.24 1.88 -23.12
N ASN A 296 6.63 2.97 -22.62
CA ASN A 296 5.18 3.19 -22.42
C ASN A 296 4.46 2.18 -21.52
N GLY A 297 3.43 2.64 -20.83
CA GLY A 297 2.49 1.82 -20.08
C GLY A 297 1.06 1.99 -20.56
N PRO A 298 0.08 1.46 -19.80
CA PRO A 298 -1.32 1.83 -19.94
C PRO A 298 -1.50 3.34 -19.72
N ASP A 299 -2.20 4.02 -20.64
CA ASP A 299 -2.37 5.46 -20.62
C ASP A 299 -3.84 5.89 -20.42
N ARG A 300 -4.05 7.17 -20.06
CA ARG A 300 -5.38 7.77 -19.98
C ARG A 300 -5.37 9.20 -20.46
N VAL A 301 -6.33 9.52 -21.35
CA VAL A 301 -6.46 10.83 -21.98
C VAL A 301 -7.55 11.66 -21.29
N TYR A 302 -7.28 12.94 -21.07
CA TYR A 302 -8.24 13.96 -20.64
C TYR A 302 -8.25 15.14 -21.63
N SER A 303 -9.39 15.80 -21.82
CA SER A 303 -9.47 17.03 -22.63
C SER A 303 -9.70 18.28 -21.77
N LEU A 304 -9.02 19.37 -22.14
CA LEU A 304 -9.11 20.66 -21.44
C LEU A 304 -9.14 21.82 -22.46
N ALA A 305 -10.03 22.79 -22.26
CA ALA A 305 -10.09 23.99 -23.08
C ALA A 305 -9.17 25.10 -22.54
N LEU A 306 -8.23 25.56 -23.34
CA LEU A 306 -7.33 26.69 -23.03
C LEU A 306 -7.55 27.86 -23.99
N GLN A 307 -7.22 29.07 -23.55
CA GLN A 307 -7.13 30.27 -24.37
C GLN A 307 -5.69 30.58 -24.79
N GLU A 308 -5.52 31.34 -25.89
CA GLU A 308 -4.22 31.83 -26.32
C GLU A 308 -3.48 32.57 -25.18
N ASN A 309 -2.27 32.09 -24.85
CA ASN A 309 -1.39 32.53 -23.76
C ASN A 309 -1.76 32.08 -22.33
N ASP A 310 -2.78 31.23 -22.14
CA ASP A 310 -3.05 30.60 -20.84
C ASP A 310 -1.82 29.79 -20.39
N GLN A 311 -1.39 29.97 -19.14
CA GLN A 311 -0.33 29.16 -18.53
C GLN A 311 -0.95 28.01 -17.73
N LEU A 312 -0.97 26.82 -18.34
CA LEU A 312 -1.37 25.58 -17.71
C LEU A 312 -0.20 25.03 -16.87
N HIS A 313 -0.46 24.75 -15.60
CA HIS A 313 0.40 23.94 -14.76
C HIS A 313 -0.35 22.68 -14.32
N LEU A 314 0.26 21.54 -14.61
CA LEU A 314 -0.19 20.21 -14.22
C LEU A 314 0.73 19.65 -13.15
N SER A 315 0.17 18.90 -12.21
CA SER A 315 0.89 18.05 -11.26
C SER A 315 0.14 16.74 -11.12
N VAL A 316 0.83 15.61 -11.14
CA VAL A 316 0.28 14.28 -10.88
C VAL A 316 1.10 13.62 -9.77
N GLU A 317 0.42 12.96 -8.84
CA GLU A 317 0.97 12.07 -7.82
C GLU A 317 0.34 10.68 -8.06
N ALA A 318 1.13 9.61 -8.06
CA ALA A 318 0.72 8.27 -8.51
C ALA A 318 1.35 7.15 -7.68
N ASP A 319 0.74 5.97 -7.67
CA ASP A 319 1.31 4.76 -7.05
C ASP A 319 2.26 3.96 -7.98
N PHE A 320 2.50 4.46 -9.20
CA PHE A 320 3.32 3.86 -10.25
C PHE A 320 4.31 4.87 -10.86
N ASP A 321 5.22 4.35 -11.70
CA ASP A 321 6.19 5.17 -12.45
C ASP A 321 5.45 5.96 -13.55
N VAL A 322 5.12 7.23 -13.28
CA VAL A 322 4.15 8.02 -14.05
C VAL A 322 4.83 9.00 -15.00
N VAL A 323 4.23 9.15 -16.18
CA VAL A 323 4.71 10.04 -17.25
C VAL A 323 3.58 10.97 -17.63
N LEU A 324 3.87 12.27 -17.68
CA LEU A 324 2.86 13.30 -17.92
C LEU A 324 3.13 14.01 -19.25
N SER A 325 2.14 14.04 -20.14
CA SER A 325 2.29 14.70 -21.44
C SER A 325 1.06 15.48 -21.90
N ILE A 326 1.26 16.36 -22.88
CA ILE A 326 0.22 17.18 -23.48
C ILE A 326 0.30 17.19 -25.01
N MET A 327 -0.81 16.81 -25.66
CA MET A 327 -0.99 16.79 -27.12
C MET A 327 -1.81 18.01 -27.57
N THR A 328 -1.57 18.45 -28.81
CA THR A 328 -2.25 19.62 -29.41
C THR A 328 -3.32 19.24 -30.42
N ASP A 329 -3.15 18.10 -31.09
CA ASP A 329 -4.20 17.40 -31.82
C ASP A 329 -4.43 16.04 -31.15
N CYS A 330 -5.61 15.46 -31.37
CA CYS A 330 -5.94 14.13 -30.87
C CYS A 330 -5.51 13.00 -31.81
N ASP A 331 -5.31 13.31 -33.08
CA ASP A 331 -4.73 12.37 -34.06
C ASP A 331 -3.18 12.40 -34.05
N GLU A 332 -2.55 13.19 -33.17
CA GLU A 332 -1.10 13.27 -33.01
C GLU A 332 -0.53 12.06 -32.26
N SER A 333 0.25 11.23 -32.96
CA SER A 333 0.95 10.09 -32.34
C SER A 333 2.12 10.48 -31.42
N LYS A 334 2.30 11.77 -31.15
CA LYS A 334 3.35 12.32 -30.26
C LYS A 334 2.86 13.62 -29.60
N PRO A 335 2.88 13.74 -28.27
CA PRO A 335 2.60 14.99 -27.57
C PRO A 335 3.59 16.11 -27.92
N ALA A 336 3.11 17.34 -27.83
CA ALA A 336 3.88 18.56 -28.07
C ALA A 336 4.90 18.81 -26.95
N HIS A 337 4.53 18.45 -25.71
CA HIS A 337 5.43 18.45 -24.54
C HIS A 337 5.16 17.21 -23.68
N CYS A 338 6.21 16.68 -23.07
CA CYS A 338 6.10 15.64 -22.04
C CYS A 338 7.16 15.86 -20.97
N GLN A 339 6.92 15.28 -19.80
CA GLN A 339 7.73 15.39 -18.61
C GLN A 339 7.82 14.01 -17.95
N ASP A 340 9.03 13.67 -17.55
CA ASP A 340 9.49 12.40 -16.98
C ASP A 340 10.73 12.73 -16.14
N SER A 341 10.70 12.45 -14.84
CA SER A 341 11.80 12.74 -13.93
C SER A 341 12.79 11.58 -13.88
N PRO A 342 14.10 11.82 -13.69
CA PRO A 342 15.08 10.75 -13.82
C PRO A 342 14.99 9.72 -12.67
N GLY A 343 14.43 8.55 -12.94
CA GLY A 343 14.37 7.44 -11.98
C GLY A 343 13.14 6.58 -12.20
N VAL A 344 12.63 6.04 -11.09
CA VAL A 344 11.21 5.68 -10.95
C VAL A 344 10.58 6.86 -10.24
N SER A 345 9.57 7.49 -10.84
CA SER A 345 8.94 8.71 -10.33
C SER A 345 7.44 8.49 -10.11
N THR A 346 7.00 8.70 -8.87
CA THR A 346 5.58 8.75 -8.50
C THR A 346 4.97 10.14 -8.73
N ASP A 347 5.79 11.16 -8.99
CA ASP A 347 5.38 12.55 -9.06
C ASP A 347 5.88 13.22 -10.34
N GLU A 348 4.98 13.77 -11.16
CA GLU A 348 5.38 14.57 -12.33
C GLU A 348 4.66 15.91 -12.39
N SER A 349 5.36 16.94 -12.88
CA SER A 349 4.80 18.28 -12.99
C SER A 349 5.20 19.01 -14.27
N LEU A 350 4.20 19.37 -15.07
CA LEU A 350 4.36 19.95 -16.40
C LEU A 350 3.88 21.41 -16.41
N GLN A 351 4.58 22.27 -17.15
CA GLN A 351 4.14 23.64 -17.43
C GLN A 351 4.05 23.84 -18.94
N PHE A 352 2.93 24.40 -19.39
CA PHE A 352 2.63 24.61 -20.81
C PHE A 352 1.96 25.98 -21.00
N THR A 353 2.35 26.69 -22.05
CA THR A 353 1.66 27.93 -22.47
C THR A 353 0.93 27.65 -23.76
N ALA A 354 -0.39 27.82 -23.77
CA ALA A 354 -1.22 27.56 -24.95
C ALA A 354 -0.88 28.56 -26.09
N PRO A 355 -0.39 28.08 -27.26
CA PRO A 355 -0.05 28.97 -28.37
C PRO A 355 -1.26 29.55 -29.10
N GLU A 356 -2.45 28.97 -28.92
CA GLU A 356 -3.73 29.44 -29.49
C GLU A 356 -4.91 28.99 -28.61
N SER A 357 -6.09 29.58 -28.79
CA SER A 357 -7.30 29.09 -28.08
C SER A 357 -7.77 27.78 -28.71
N GLY A 358 -7.88 26.72 -27.92
CA GLY A 358 -8.18 25.38 -28.43
C GLY A 358 -8.46 24.34 -27.33
N THR A 359 -8.70 23.10 -27.75
CA THR A 359 -8.76 21.93 -26.86
C THR A 359 -7.42 21.24 -26.88
N TYR A 360 -6.85 21.03 -25.70
CA TYR A 360 -5.60 20.33 -25.47
C TYR A 360 -5.88 19.02 -24.75
N TYR A 361 -5.01 18.03 -24.95
CA TYR A 361 -5.22 16.68 -24.39
C TYR A 361 -4.08 16.33 -23.46
N ILE A 362 -4.42 16.03 -22.21
CA ILE A 362 -3.48 15.63 -21.17
C ILE A 362 -3.45 14.10 -21.15
N VAL A 363 -2.27 13.51 -21.23
CA VAL A 363 -2.08 12.06 -21.11
C VAL A 363 -1.34 11.80 -19.81
N VAL A 364 -1.93 10.95 -18.96
CA VAL A 364 -1.24 10.30 -17.84
C VAL A 364 -0.91 8.89 -18.31
N ASP A 365 0.37 8.61 -18.47
CA ASP A 365 0.94 7.41 -19.08
C ASP A 365 1.83 6.69 -18.07
N GLY A 366 2.04 5.39 -18.24
CA GLY A 366 3.03 4.63 -17.49
C GLY A 366 4.41 4.73 -18.13
N TYR A 367 5.48 4.65 -17.33
CA TYR A 367 6.83 4.57 -17.90
C TYR A 367 7.05 3.29 -18.73
N ASP A 368 6.56 2.14 -18.24
CA ASP A 368 6.55 0.86 -18.94
C ASP A 368 5.26 0.05 -18.73
N ALA A 369 5.13 -1.10 -19.38
CA ALA A 369 3.93 -1.96 -19.35
C ALA A 369 3.59 -2.57 -17.97
N ALA A 370 4.45 -2.43 -16.96
CA ALA A 370 4.19 -2.76 -15.56
C ALA A 370 3.89 -1.51 -14.70
N SER A 371 4.10 -0.31 -15.24
CA SER A 371 3.79 0.97 -14.62
C SER A 371 2.33 1.34 -14.88
N TRP A 372 1.44 0.94 -13.98
CA TRP A 372 0.03 1.30 -14.00
C TRP A 372 -0.52 1.29 -12.59
N GLY A 373 -1.59 2.04 -12.36
CA GLY A 373 -2.19 2.13 -11.04
C GLY A 373 -3.11 3.34 -10.90
N THR A 374 -3.15 3.91 -9.71
CA THR A 374 -3.95 5.09 -9.36
C THR A 374 -3.11 6.37 -9.36
N PHE A 375 -3.79 7.51 -9.53
CA PHE A 375 -3.16 8.82 -9.47
C PHE A 375 -4.13 9.92 -9.06
N ASP A 376 -3.63 11.00 -8.46
CA ASP A 376 -4.31 12.27 -8.29
C ASP A 376 -3.72 13.31 -9.25
N LEU A 377 -4.55 13.86 -10.14
CA LEU A 377 -4.16 14.88 -11.11
C LEU A 377 -4.72 16.25 -10.70
N THR A 378 -3.85 17.25 -10.67
CA THR A 378 -4.21 18.66 -10.44
C THR A 378 -3.88 19.48 -11.68
N ALA A 379 -4.84 20.26 -12.17
CA ALA A 379 -4.66 21.21 -13.27
C ALA A 379 -4.99 22.64 -12.81
N THR A 380 -4.11 23.60 -13.09
CA THR A 380 -4.32 25.02 -12.78
C THR A 380 -3.96 25.90 -13.97
N ILE A 381 -4.69 27.01 -14.17
CA ILE A 381 -4.51 27.95 -15.28
C ILE A 381 -4.28 29.37 -14.73
N GLN A 382 -3.32 30.11 -15.30
CA GLN A 382 -2.94 31.48 -14.88
C GLN A 382 -2.88 32.48 -16.05
#